data_AF-A0A8X6W3M0-F1
#
_entry.id   AF-A0A8X6W3M0-F1
#
_cell.length_a   1.000
_cell.length_b   1.000
_cell.length_c   1.000
_cell.angle_alpha   90.00
_cell.angle_beta   90.00
_cell.angle_gamma   90.00
#
_symmetry.space_group_name_H-M   'P 1'
#
loop_
_entity.id
_entity.type
_entity.pdbx_description
1 polymer ?
#
loop_
_entity_poly.entity_id
_entity_poly.type
_entity_poly.pdbx_seq_one_letter_code
_entity_poly.pdbx_strand_id
1 'polypeptide(L)'
;MPLRRFPGQYEQLSQFDKRRIIDVMEVGWSARRVAHQLVHSDCDVRRCWDQWIQEMSFTRRPGSGRPPQTSRREDHHIVKNARVQPTASSAAIQAQVAPSLGALVSSRTMRRCLAERHLGPRRLLSGLP
;
A
#
# COMPACT_ATOMS: atom_id res chain seq x y z
N MET A 1 -26.09 -3.35 17.44
CA MET A 1 -26.30 -1.99 16.89
C MET A 1 -25.00 -1.56 16.19
N PRO A 2 -24.93 -1.45 14.86
CA PRO A 2 -23.73 -0.94 14.21
C PRO A 2 -23.64 0.58 14.43
N LEU A 3 -22.50 1.05 14.94
CA LEU A 3 -22.23 2.47 15.08
C LEU A 3 -22.31 3.13 13.69
N ARG A 4 -23.25 4.07 13.51
CA ARG A 4 -23.33 4.92 12.31
C ARG A 4 -21.98 5.61 12.15
N ARG A 5 -21.25 5.24 11.11
CA ARG A 5 -19.98 5.89 10.74
C ARG A 5 -20.33 7.28 10.21
N PHE A 6 -19.92 8.32 10.92
CA PHE A 6 -20.04 9.69 10.43
C PHE A 6 -19.01 9.90 9.30
N PRO A 7 -19.45 10.28 8.08
CA PRO A 7 -18.56 10.66 7.01
C PRO A 7 -17.85 11.96 7.42
N GLY A 8 -16.61 11.84 7.90
CA GLY A 8 -15.82 12.95 8.45
C GLY A 8 -14.79 12.50 9.49
N GLN A 9 -14.98 11.33 10.13
CA GLN A 9 -14.07 10.82 11.17
C GLN A 9 -12.65 10.46 10.67
N TYR A 10 -12.44 10.45 9.35
CA TYR A 10 -11.16 10.14 8.72
C TYR A 10 -10.72 11.21 7.73
N GLU A 11 -11.33 12.40 7.79
CA GLU A 11 -10.92 13.51 6.95
C GLU A 11 -9.51 13.94 7.37
N GLN A 12 -8.59 13.94 6.40
CA GLN A 12 -7.19 14.20 6.66
C GLN A 12 -6.96 15.70 6.68
N LEU A 13 -6.10 16.16 7.61
CA LEU A 13 -5.56 17.51 7.54
C LEU A 13 -4.97 17.76 6.14
N SER A 14 -5.42 18.85 5.51
CA SER A 14 -4.85 19.34 4.27
C SER A 14 -3.35 19.64 4.44
N GLN A 15 -2.54 19.49 3.39
CA GLN A 15 -1.12 19.86 3.47
C GLN A 15 -0.93 21.33 3.85
N PHE A 16 -1.84 22.20 3.40
CA PHE A 16 -1.84 23.61 3.78
C PHE A 16 -2.07 23.81 5.28
N ASP A 17 -3.05 23.10 5.85
CA ASP A 17 -3.34 23.18 7.28
C ASP A 17 -2.20 22.64 8.12
N LYS A 18 -1.59 21.53 7.69
CA LYS A 18 -0.40 20.98 8.36
C LYS A 18 0.75 21.98 8.38
N ARG A 19 1.04 22.62 7.24
CA ARG A 19 2.09 23.64 7.16
C ARG A 19 1.79 24.82 8.09
N ARG A 20 0.54 25.31 8.07
CA ARG A 20 0.10 26.42 8.93
C ARG A 20 0.15 26.06 10.42
N ILE A 21 -0.19 24.83 10.79
CA ILE A 21 -0.05 24.32 12.16
C ILE A 21 1.41 24.43 12.58
N ILE A 22 2.33 23.93 11.76
CA ILE A 22 3.78 23.95 12.06
C ILE A 22 4.28 25.39 12.19
N ASP A 23 4.02 26.25 11.21
CA ASP A 23 4.49 27.63 11.20
C ASP A 23 4.02 28.40 12.46
N VAL A 24 2.76 28.20 12.89
CA VAL A 24 2.20 28.88 14.07
C VAL A 24 2.73 28.29 15.38
N MET A 25 2.90 26.96 15.45
CA MET A 25 3.45 26.28 16.61
C MET A 25 4.95 26.60 16.81
N GLU A 26 5.72 26.78 15.74
CA GLU A 26 7.13 27.23 15.80
C GLU A 26 7.27 28.62 16.42
N VAL A 27 6.27 29.49 16.25
CA VAL A 27 6.21 30.82 16.88
C VAL A 27 5.79 30.75 18.37
N GLY A 28 5.61 29.55 18.92
CA GLY A 28 5.37 29.33 20.35
C GLY A 28 3.90 29.38 20.76
N TRP A 29 2.96 29.27 19.81
CA TRP A 29 1.55 29.17 20.13
C TRP A 29 1.22 27.81 20.76
N SER A 30 0.22 27.79 21.64
CA SER A 30 -0.27 26.53 22.22
C SER A 30 -1.13 25.77 21.21
N ALA A 31 -1.05 24.44 21.24
CA ALA A 31 -1.85 23.56 20.36
C ALA A 31 -3.35 23.86 20.43
N ARG A 32 -3.88 24.12 21.64
CA ARG A 32 -5.28 24.48 21.85
C ARG A 32 -5.68 25.76 21.12
N ARG A 33 -4.81 26.78 21.12
CA ARG A 33 -5.05 28.05 20.44
C ARG A 33 -5.04 27.86 18.93
N VAL A 34 -4.10 27.08 18.42
CA VAL A 34 -4.00 26.74 16.99
C VAL A 34 -5.21 25.94 16.53
N ALA A 35 -5.63 24.95 17.30
CA ALA A 35 -6.82 24.13 17.04
C ALA A 35 -8.08 25.01 16.92
N HIS A 36 -8.29 25.93 17.87
CA HIS A 36 -9.42 26.85 17.83
C HIS A 36 -9.36 27.81 16.63
N GLN A 37 -8.18 28.30 16.26
CA GLN A 37 -8.03 29.23 15.13
C GLN A 37 -8.22 28.55 13.78
N LEU A 38 -7.77 27.29 13.64
CA LEU A 38 -7.83 26.55 12.39
C LEU A 38 -9.06 25.63 12.28
N VAL A 39 -9.94 25.64 13.28
CA VAL A 39 -11.16 24.81 13.34
C VAL A 39 -10.83 23.31 13.21
N HIS A 40 -9.72 22.90 13.83
CA HIS A 40 -9.26 21.51 13.89
C HIS A 40 -9.30 20.98 15.32
N SER A 41 -9.24 19.67 15.50
CA SER A 41 -9.15 19.10 16.84
C SER A 41 -7.75 19.34 17.44
N ASP A 42 -7.68 19.56 18.76
CA ASP A 42 -6.41 19.66 19.48
C ASP A 42 -5.55 18.39 19.30
N CYS A 43 -6.22 17.24 19.14
CA CYS A 43 -5.59 15.95 18.87
C CYS A 43 -4.84 15.94 17.53
N ASP A 44 -5.46 16.47 16.47
CA ASP A 44 -4.89 16.50 15.13
C ASP A 44 -3.72 17.48 15.04
N VAL A 45 -3.85 18.64 15.70
CA VAL A 45 -2.77 19.64 15.82
C VAL A 45 -1.55 19.03 16.52
N ARG A 46 -1.74 18.38 17.68
CA ARG A 46 -0.65 17.73 18.41
C ARG A 46 -0.02 16.61 17.60
N ARG A 47 -0.82 15.74 16.99
CA ARG A 47 -0.29 14.65 16.15
C ARG A 47 0.54 15.18 14.98
N CYS A 48 0.11 16.27 14.34
CA CYS A 48 0.87 16.91 13.27
C CYS A 48 2.19 17.49 13.78
N TRP A 49 2.18 18.15 14.93
CA TRP A 49 3.37 18.70 15.57
C TRP A 49 4.36 17.61 16.01
N ASP A 50 3.88 16.56 16.65
CA ASP A 50 4.71 15.42 17.08
C ASP A 50 5.38 14.75 15.87
N GLN A 51 4.66 14.59 14.77
CA GLN A 51 5.23 14.07 13.51
C GLN A 51 6.33 14.99 12.99
N TRP A 52 6.13 16.31 13.03
CA TRP A 52 7.14 17.28 12.62
C TRP A 52 8.39 17.20 13.48
N ILE A 53 8.26 17.18 14.80
CA ILE A 53 9.40 17.10 15.72
C ILE A 53 10.18 15.80 15.56
N GLN A 54 9.50 14.68 15.30
CA GLN A 54 10.14 13.37 15.18
C GLN A 54 10.79 13.13 13.80
N GLU A 55 10.16 13.61 12.73
CA GLU A 55 10.50 13.22 11.36
C GLU A 55 10.95 14.39 10.48
N MET A 56 10.82 15.64 10.96
CA MET A 56 10.96 16.87 10.16
C MET A 56 10.12 16.81 8.87
N SER A 57 8.96 16.16 8.95
CA SER A 57 8.06 15.95 7.82
C SER A 57 6.61 15.88 8.28
N PHE A 58 5.74 16.54 7.53
CA PHE A 58 4.28 16.46 7.68
C PHE A 58 3.62 15.63 6.56
N THR A 59 4.46 15.01 5.71
CA THR A 59 4.00 14.18 4.60
C THR A 59 3.43 12.87 5.15
N ARG A 60 2.33 12.42 4.59
CA ARG A 60 1.73 11.14 4.98
C ARG A 60 2.63 9.99 4.52
N ARG A 61 2.93 9.07 5.43
CA ARG A 61 3.57 7.79 5.09
C ARG A 61 2.62 6.95 4.22
N PRO A 62 3.10 6.37 3.11
CA PRO A 62 2.27 5.45 2.33
C PRO A 62 1.85 4.29 3.24
N GLY A 63 0.58 3.90 3.17
CA GLY A 63 0.11 2.73 3.89
C GLY A 63 0.76 1.48 3.32
N SER A 64 1.09 0.50 4.18
CA SER A 64 1.67 -0.78 3.78
C SER A 64 0.75 -1.66 2.94
N GLY A 65 -0.52 -1.29 2.82
CA GLY A 65 -1.56 -2.08 2.16
C GLY A 65 -1.86 -3.39 2.90
N ARG A 66 -2.69 -4.23 2.27
CA ARG A 66 -2.93 -5.59 2.74
C ARG A 66 -1.70 -6.44 2.43
N PRO A 67 -1.18 -7.24 3.39
CA PRO A 67 -0.09 -8.15 3.11
C PRO A 67 -0.41 -9.10 1.94
N PRO A 68 0.55 -9.40 1.06
CA PRO A 68 0.35 -10.37 -0.01
C PRO A 68 0.05 -11.75 0.58
N GLN A 69 -0.77 -12.53 -0.14
CA GLN A 69 -1.14 -13.90 0.27
C GLN A 69 0.04 -14.87 0.20
N THR A 70 1.03 -14.58 -0.64
CA THR A 70 2.21 -15.42 -0.84
C THR A 70 3.45 -14.81 -0.19
N SER A 71 4.31 -15.67 0.35
CA SER A 71 5.60 -15.26 0.88
C SER A 71 6.63 -15.05 -0.23
N ARG A 72 7.74 -14.34 0.07
CA ARG A 72 8.83 -14.13 -0.91
C ARG A 72 9.44 -15.44 -1.44
N ARG A 73 9.45 -16.50 -0.62
CA ARG A 73 9.98 -17.81 -1.01
C ARG A 73 9.07 -18.50 -2.03
N GLU A 74 7.76 -18.40 -1.81
CA GLU A 74 6.74 -18.93 -2.69
C GLU A 74 6.75 -18.22 -4.04
N ASP A 75 6.82 -16.88 -4.02
CA ASP A 75 6.94 -16.06 -5.23
C ASP A 75 8.20 -16.44 -6.02
N HIS A 76 9.32 -16.68 -5.34
CA HIS A 76 10.55 -17.14 -5.99
C HIS A 76 10.35 -18.54 -6.60
N HIS A 77 9.69 -19.46 -5.92
CA HIS A 77 9.42 -20.79 -6.47
C HIS A 77 8.54 -20.75 -7.73
N ILE A 78 7.50 -19.91 -7.72
CA ILE A 78 6.64 -19.65 -8.89
C ILE A 78 7.47 -19.10 -10.06
N VAL A 79 8.27 -18.06 -9.81
CA VAL A 79 9.13 -17.41 -10.81
C VAL A 79 10.18 -18.37 -11.38
N LYS A 80 10.76 -19.22 -10.54
CA LYS A 80 11.74 -20.22 -10.96
C LYS A 80 11.11 -21.21 -11.94
N ASN A 81 9.94 -21.75 -11.63
CA ASN A 81 9.24 -22.70 -12.51
C ASN A 81 8.82 -22.04 -13.83
N ALA A 82 8.31 -20.80 -13.78
CA ALA A 82 7.96 -20.04 -14.98
C ALA A 82 9.15 -19.78 -15.92
N ARG A 83 10.36 -19.60 -15.36
CA ARG A 83 11.59 -19.45 -16.15
C ARG A 83 12.06 -20.76 -16.79
N VAL A 84 11.87 -21.89 -16.10
CA VAL A 84 12.20 -23.22 -16.65
C VAL A 84 11.26 -23.58 -17.79
N GLN A 85 10.00 -23.14 -17.74
CA GLN A 85 8.99 -23.43 -18.77
C GLN A 85 8.29 -22.14 -19.26
N PRO A 86 8.93 -21.35 -20.14
CA PRO A 86 8.41 -20.04 -20.57
C PRO A 86 7.08 -20.10 -21.34
N THR A 87 6.75 -21.24 -21.93
CA THR A 87 5.51 -21.47 -22.72
C THR A 87 4.39 -22.09 -21.89
N ALA A 88 4.65 -22.51 -20.65
CA ALA A 88 3.65 -23.11 -19.80
C ALA A 88 2.61 -22.07 -19.36
N SER A 89 1.33 -22.47 -19.36
CA SER A 89 0.26 -21.63 -18.87
C SER A 89 0.36 -21.39 -17.36
N SER A 90 -0.21 -20.30 -16.86
CA SER A 90 -0.25 -20.04 -15.40
C SER A 90 -0.88 -21.19 -14.62
N ALA A 91 -1.86 -21.90 -15.21
CA ALA A 91 -2.50 -23.06 -14.59
C ALA A 91 -1.56 -24.28 -14.53
N ALA A 92 -0.76 -24.50 -15.58
CA ALA A 92 0.24 -25.56 -15.59
C ALA A 92 1.34 -25.30 -14.55
N ILE A 93 1.81 -24.06 -14.44
CA ILE A 93 2.79 -23.66 -13.41
C ILE A 93 2.17 -23.80 -12.01
N GLN A 94 0.90 -23.41 -11.82
CA GLN A 94 0.21 -23.59 -10.55
C GLN A 94 0.11 -25.06 -10.14
N ALA A 95 -0.20 -25.97 -11.07
CA ALA A 95 -0.27 -27.41 -10.80
C ALA A 95 1.09 -27.99 -10.37
N GLN A 96 2.20 -27.51 -10.94
CA GLN A 96 3.55 -27.94 -10.59
C GLN A 96 4.01 -27.43 -9.22
N VAL A 97 3.53 -26.25 -8.82
CA VAL A 97 3.98 -25.52 -7.64
C VAL A 97 3.03 -25.76 -6.44
N ALA A 98 1.79 -26.23 -6.68
CA ALA A 98 0.83 -26.55 -5.63
C ALA A 98 1.33 -27.58 -4.59
N PRO A 99 2.03 -28.67 -4.96
CA PRO A 99 2.52 -29.65 -3.98
C PRO A 99 3.55 -29.08 -3.00
N SER A 100 4.33 -28.08 -3.42
CA SER A 100 5.41 -27.49 -2.62
C SER A 100 4.98 -26.28 -1.79
N LEU A 101 3.86 -25.63 -2.16
CA LEU A 101 3.36 -24.42 -1.50
C LEU A 101 2.42 -24.70 -0.32
N GLY A 102 1.86 -25.91 -0.21
CA GLY A 102 0.91 -26.27 0.85
C GLY A 102 -0.43 -25.51 0.80
N ALA A 103 -0.59 -24.55 -0.11
CA ALA A 103 -1.79 -23.75 -0.32
C ALA A 103 -2.04 -23.49 -1.80
N LEU A 104 -3.32 -23.52 -2.21
CA LEU A 104 -3.74 -23.16 -3.56
C LEU A 104 -3.58 -21.65 -3.76
N VAL A 105 -2.54 -21.27 -4.51
CA VAL A 105 -2.33 -19.88 -4.93
C VAL A 105 -3.34 -19.54 -6.02
N SER A 106 -4.12 -18.47 -5.81
CA SER A 106 -5.13 -18.06 -6.79
C SER A 106 -4.47 -17.65 -8.12
N SER A 107 -5.19 -17.82 -9.24
CA SER A 107 -4.70 -17.37 -10.55
C SER A 107 -4.44 -15.86 -10.60
N ARG A 108 -5.10 -15.06 -9.76
CA ARG A 108 -4.83 -13.62 -9.62
C ARG A 108 -3.47 -13.39 -8.97
N THR A 109 -3.16 -14.14 -7.91
CA THR A 109 -1.86 -14.09 -7.24
C THR A 109 -0.75 -14.57 -8.16
N MET A 110 -0.94 -15.67 -8.89
CA MET A 110 0.01 -16.15 -9.91
C MET A 110 0.32 -15.07 -10.95
N ARG A 111 -0.72 -14.46 -11.54
CA ARG A 111 -0.55 -13.38 -12.53
C ARG A 111 0.17 -12.17 -11.95
N ARG A 112 -0.15 -11.78 -10.71
CA ARG A 112 0.56 -10.71 -9.99
C ARG A 112 2.05 -11.02 -9.87
N CYS A 113 2.42 -12.18 -9.35
CA CYS A 113 3.81 -12.56 -9.13
C CYS A 113 4.62 -12.61 -10.44
N LEU A 114 3.97 -13.10 -11.52
CA LEU A 114 4.56 -13.15 -12.85
C LEU A 114 4.70 -11.76 -13.48
N ALA A 115 3.66 -10.91 -13.38
CA ALA A 115 3.68 -9.55 -13.91
C ALA A 115 4.70 -8.65 -13.21
N GLU A 116 4.80 -8.73 -11.87
CA GLU A 116 5.80 -8.02 -11.07
C GLU A 116 7.25 -8.35 -11.48
N ARG A 117 7.47 -9.47 -12.18
CA ARG A 117 8.79 -9.91 -12.68
C ARG A 117 8.90 -9.86 -14.20
N HIS A 118 7.93 -9.24 -14.88
CA HIS A 118 7.85 -9.15 -16.35
C HIS A 118 7.84 -10.52 -17.05
N LEU A 119 7.37 -11.56 -16.36
CA LEU A 119 7.21 -12.92 -16.88
C LEU A 119 5.77 -13.12 -17.34
N GLY A 120 5.35 -12.39 -18.36
CA GLY A 120 4.08 -12.65 -19.05
C GLY A 120 4.26 -13.67 -20.18
N PRO A 121 3.19 -14.30 -20.67
CA PRO A 121 3.26 -14.94 -21.97
C PRO A 121 3.76 -13.87 -22.94
N ARG A 122 4.93 -14.10 -23.56
CA ARG A 122 5.33 -13.33 -24.73
C ARG A 122 4.17 -13.47 -25.69
N ARG A 123 3.47 -12.37 -25.97
CA ARG A 123 2.39 -12.34 -26.94
C ARG A 123 3.00 -12.90 -28.22
N LEU A 124 2.66 -14.14 -28.56
CA LEU A 124 2.92 -14.64 -29.90
C LEU A 124 2.14 -13.68 -30.79
N LEU A 125 2.84 -12.95 -31.65
CA LEU A 125 2.23 -12.26 -32.77
C LEU A 125 1.73 -13.33 -33.74
N SER A 126 0.68 -14.04 -33.36
CA SER A 126 -0.05 -14.94 -34.24
C SER A 126 -1.03 -14.09 -35.02
N GLY A 127 -0.69 -13.80 -36.28
CA GLY A 127 -1.60 -13.18 -37.26
C GLY A 127 -1.00 -11.97 -37.97
N LEU A 128 -0.03 -12.19 -38.86
CA LEU A 128 0.12 -11.35 -40.05
C LEU A 128 -0.67 -12.06 -41.18
N PRO A 129 -1.70 -11.44 -41.78
CA PRO A 129 -2.17 -11.82 -43.11
C PRO A 129 -1.15 -11.45 -44.19
#